data_AF-A0A519K746-F1
#
_entry.id   AF-A0A519K746-F1
#
_cell.length_a   1.000
_cell.length_b   1.000
_cell.length_c   1.000
_cell.angle_alpha   90.00
_cell.angle_beta   90.00
_cell.angle_gamma   90.00
#
_symmetry.space_group_name_H-M   'P 1'
#
loop_
_entity.id
_entity.type
_entity.pdbx_description
1 polymer ?
#
loop_
_entity_poly.entity_id
_entity_poly.type
_entity_poly.pdbx_seq_one_letter_code
_entity_poly.pdbx_strand_id
1 'polypeptide(L)'
;MAVTGWYLVFVGPPYGVGFAEPPRIERAVSNCGHSLVLNSVPLALQAYPAELSLGQILALAPGLNELVERAEGCIHFAGEEPYDDARRADIEQALTELRCDTLAKDAAFERARFEGAPEAQARLDQAMDGWSEP
;
A
#
# COMPACT_ATOMS: atom_id res chain seq x y z
N MET A 1 -27.86 10.89 5.09
CA MET A 1 -26.98 10.06 4.25
C MET A 1 -26.75 8.76 4.98
N ALA A 2 -27.36 7.66 4.54
CA ALA A 2 -27.18 6.35 5.18
C ALA A 2 -25.91 5.71 4.62
N VAL A 3 -24.93 5.45 5.49
CA VAL A 3 -23.68 4.78 5.11
C VAL A 3 -24.02 3.32 4.83
N THR A 4 -24.03 2.95 3.55
CA THR A 4 -24.11 1.55 3.11
C THR A 4 -22.76 0.89 3.38
N GLY A 5 -22.57 0.37 4.59
CA GLY A 5 -21.42 -0.44 4.96
C GLY A 5 -21.80 -1.93 4.99
N TRP A 6 -21.02 -2.76 4.32
CA TRP A 6 -21.03 -4.20 4.52
C TRP A 6 -20.06 -4.51 5.66
N TYR A 7 -20.52 -5.26 6.66
CA TYR A 7 -19.64 -5.76 7.73
C TYR A 7 -19.60 -7.28 7.67
N LEU A 8 -18.39 -7.82 7.63
CA LEU A 8 -18.17 -9.25 7.82
C LEU A 8 -18.19 -9.53 9.33
N VAL A 9 -19.12 -10.37 9.78
CA VAL A 9 -19.17 -10.83 11.16
C VAL A 9 -18.64 -12.25 11.21
N PHE A 10 -17.51 -12.44 11.87
CA PHE A 10 -16.93 -13.76 12.12
C PHE A 10 -17.44 -14.28 13.46
N VAL A 11 -18.18 -15.40 13.45
CA VAL A 11 -18.62 -16.08 14.67
C VAL A 11 -17.87 -17.41 14.78
N GLY A 12 -16.90 -17.46 15.69
CA GLY A 12 -16.09 -18.66 15.98
C GLY A 12 -14.61 -18.34 16.25
N PRO A 13 -13.84 -19.27 16.84
CA PRO A 13 -12.42 -19.07 17.14
C PRO A 13 -11.56 -18.86 15.87
N PRO A 14 -10.42 -18.12 15.95
CA PRO A 14 -9.51 -17.80 14.83
C PRO A 14 -8.95 -19.03 14.11
N TYR A 15 -8.83 -20.15 14.81
CA TYR A 15 -8.34 -21.43 14.31
C TYR A 15 -9.12 -22.56 15.01
N GLY A 16 -9.36 -23.68 14.29
CA GLY A 16 -9.93 -24.87 14.91
C GLY A 16 -8.91 -25.51 15.84
N VAL A 17 -9.24 -25.67 17.13
CA VAL A 17 -8.40 -26.38 18.09
C VAL A 17 -8.83 -27.84 18.13
N GLY A 18 -8.48 -28.58 17.07
CA GLY A 18 -8.62 -30.05 17.02
C GLY A 18 -9.53 -30.58 15.90
N PHE A 19 -9.32 -31.86 15.57
CA PHE A 19 -9.94 -32.57 14.44
C PHE A 19 -11.45 -32.86 14.58
N ALA A 20 -12.13 -32.29 15.57
CA ALA A 20 -13.53 -32.60 15.89
C ALA A 20 -14.44 -31.38 16.04
N GLU A 21 -13.94 -30.15 15.81
CA GLU A 21 -14.80 -28.96 15.83
C GLU A 21 -15.37 -28.67 14.42
N PRO A 22 -16.66 -28.32 14.30
CA PRO A 22 -17.24 -28.00 13.00
C PRO A 22 -16.53 -26.78 12.39
N PRO A 23 -16.29 -26.77 11.07
CA PRO A 23 -15.57 -25.68 10.41
C PRO A 23 -16.28 -24.34 10.62
N ARG A 24 -15.49 -23.26 10.68
CA ARG A 24 -15.97 -21.88 10.77
C ARG A 24 -17.02 -21.62 9.69
N ILE A 25 -18.21 -21.21 10.12
CA ILE A 25 -19.30 -20.84 9.22
C ILE A 25 -19.21 -19.33 8.98
N GLU A 26 -18.80 -18.93 7.79
CA GLU A 26 -18.80 -17.52 7.38
C GLU A 26 -20.20 -17.14 6.91
N ARG A 27 -20.77 -16.08 7.49
CA ARG A 27 -22.05 -15.51 7.04
C ARG A 27 -21.86 -14.03 6.74
N ALA A 28 -22.10 -13.66 5.49
CA ALA A 28 -22.28 -12.26 5.12
C ALA A 28 -23.70 -11.85 5.53
N VAL A 29 -23.81 -10.87 6.44
CA VAL A 29 -25.10 -10.30 6.85
C VAL A 29 -25.18 -8.88 6.29
N SER A 30 -26.11 -8.65 5.37
CA SER A 30 -26.44 -7.30 4.92
C SER A 30 -27.42 -6.67 5.91
N ASN A 31 -27.24 -5.38 6.25
CA ASN A 31 -28.25 -4.62 6.99
C ASN A 31 -29.55 -4.39 6.16
N CYS A 32 -29.58 -4.82 4.89
CA CYS A 32 -30.72 -4.66 4.01
C CYS A 32 -31.48 -5.98 3.79
N GLY A 33 -31.82 -6.73 4.83
CA GLY A 33 -32.92 -7.72 4.86
C GLY A 33 -33.00 -8.81 3.78
N HIS A 34 -32.02 -8.94 2.88
CA HIS A 34 -32.00 -9.92 1.79
C HIS A 34 -30.82 -10.85 1.99
N SER A 35 -31.13 -12.04 2.50
CA SER A 35 -30.24 -13.19 2.48
C SER A 35 -30.10 -13.67 1.04
N LEU A 36 -29.10 -13.18 0.31
CA LEU A 36 -28.75 -13.79 -0.97
C LEU A 36 -27.95 -15.07 -0.69
N VAL A 37 -28.47 -16.19 -1.18
CA VAL A 37 -27.75 -17.47 -1.19
C VAL A 37 -26.56 -17.31 -2.15
N LEU A 38 -25.35 -17.38 -1.61
CA LEU A 38 -24.09 -17.38 -2.33
C LEU A 38 -23.99 -18.64 -3.21
N ASN A 39 -24.57 -18.63 -4.41
CA ASN A 39 -24.44 -19.75 -5.35
C ASN A 39 -24.09 -19.34 -6.79
N SER A 40 -23.71 -18.08 -7.04
CA SER A 40 -23.37 -17.64 -8.39
C SER A 40 -22.37 -16.48 -8.42
N VAL A 41 -21.19 -16.69 -7.85
CA VAL A 41 -20.01 -15.90 -8.20
C VAL A 41 -18.92 -16.87 -8.68
N PRO A 42 -18.84 -17.20 -9.99
CA PRO A 42 -17.64 -17.76 -10.57
C PRO A 42 -16.71 -16.60 -10.92
N LEU A 43 -16.23 -15.88 -9.90
CA LEU A 43 -15.09 -14.99 -10.03
C LEU A 43 -14.06 -15.40 -8.98
N ALA A 44 -13.04 -16.08 -9.47
CA ALA A 44 -11.69 -16.06 -8.96
C ALA A 44 -11.53 -16.30 -7.45
N LEU A 45 -11.67 -17.56 -7.04
CA LEU A 45 -10.66 -18.17 -6.15
C LEU A 45 -9.30 -18.27 -6.89
N GLN A 46 -8.80 -17.17 -7.46
CA GLN A 46 -7.36 -17.02 -7.41
C GLN A 46 -7.10 -16.88 -5.93
N ALA A 47 -6.53 -17.92 -5.31
CA ALA A 47 -5.93 -17.73 -4.02
C ALA A 47 -5.07 -16.47 -4.16
N TYR A 48 -5.37 -15.42 -3.37
CA TYR A 48 -4.33 -14.46 -3.05
C TYR A 48 -3.09 -15.31 -2.76
N PRO A 49 -1.92 -15.04 -3.39
CA PRO A 49 -0.74 -15.82 -3.09
C PRO A 49 -0.59 -15.79 -1.57
N ALA A 50 -0.96 -16.90 -0.92
CA ALA A 50 -1.07 -16.95 0.54
C ALA A 50 0.32 -16.92 1.18
N GLU A 51 1.34 -16.99 0.33
CA GLU A 51 2.75 -17.06 0.61
C GLU A 51 3.41 -15.95 -0.22
N LEU A 52 3.61 -14.78 0.38
CA LEU A 52 4.55 -13.82 -0.17
C LEU A 52 5.97 -14.35 0.06
N SER A 53 6.85 -14.21 -0.92
CA SER A 53 8.28 -14.46 -0.70
C SER A 53 8.81 -13.46 0.33
N LEU A 54 9.90 -13.80 1.02
CA LEU A 54 10.57 -12.85 1.92
C LEU A 54 10.93 -11.55 1.19
N GLY A 55 11.36 -11.62 -0.07
CA GLY A 55 11.64 -10.44 -0.90
C GLY A 55 10.40 -9.56 -1.12
N GLN A 56 9.25 -10.17 -1.40
CA GLN A 56 7.98 -9.46 -1.53
C GLN A 56 7.52 -8.84 -0.20
N ILE A 57 7.76 -9.50 0.94
CA ILE A 57 7.46 -8.93 2.27
C ILE A 57 8.36 -7.73 2.55
N LEU A 58 9.65 -7.83 2.24
CA LEU A 58 10.59 -6.71 2.42
C LEU A 58 10.25 -5.52 1.50
N ALA A 59 9.75 -5.77 0.29
CA ALA A 59 9.26 -4.73 -0.61
C ALA A 59 8.03 -3.96 -0.07
N LEU A 60 7.35 -4.51 0.95
CA LEU A 60 6.22 -3.88 1.65
C LEU A 60 6.61 -3.30 3.02
N ALA A 61 7.91 -3.27 3.35
CA ALA A 61 8.37 -2.74 4.63
C ALA A 61 7.95 -1.26 4.79
N PRO A 62 7.47 -0.83 5.97
CA PRO A 62 6.93 0.52 6.16
C PRO A 62 7.89 1.64 5.74
N GLY A 63 9.18 1.56 6.14
CA GLY A 63 10.17 2.58 5.79
C GLY A 63 10.44 2.70 4.28
N LEU A 64 10.35 1.57 3.56
CA LEU A 64 10.44 1.59 2.10
C LEU A 64 9.20 2.24 1.48
N ASN A 65 8.00 1.94 2.00
CA ASN A 65 6.77 2.53 1.51
C ASN A 65 6.72 4.05 1.75
N GLU A 66 7.11 4.50 2.94
CA GLU A 66 7.20 5.93 3.28
C GLU A 66 8.17 6.68 2.36
N LEU A 67 9.32 6.06 2.03
CA LEU A 67 10.27 6.66 1.08
C LEU A 67 9.69 6.74 -0.33
N VAL A 68 9.01 5.68 -0.80
CA VAL A 68 8.37 5.64 -2.12
C VAL A 68 7.30 6.72 -2.26
N GLU A 69 6.39 6.82 -1.29
CA GLU A 69 5.34 7.84 -1.28
C GLU A 69 5.93 9.26 -1.29
N ARG A 70 7.00 9.48 -0.54
CA ARG A 70 7.70 10.76 -0.52
C ARG A 70 8.41 11.06 -1.84
N ALA A 71 9.02 10.07 -2.48
CA ALA A 71 9.66 10.23 -3.77
C ALA A 71 8.65 10.63 -4.86
N GLU A 72 7.49 9.97 -4.89
CA GLU A 72 6.38 10.31 -5.78
C GLU A 72 5.94 11.77 -5.59
N GLY A 73 5.79 12.22 -4.34
CA GLY A 73 5.48 13.61 -4.02
C GLY A 73 6.55 14.59 -4.52
N CYS A 74 7.83 14.29 -4.28
CA CYS A 74 8.93 15.14 -4.71
C CYS A 74 9.00 15.26 -6.24
N ILE A 75 8.90 14.13 -6.95
CA ILE A 75 8.90 14.11 -8.42
C ILE A 75 7.69 14.87 -8.97
N HIS A 76 6.52 14.68 -8.36
CA HIS A 76 5.31 15.40 -8.74
C HIS A 76 5.50 16.91 -8.69
N PHE A 77 5.87 17.46 -7.52
CA PHE A 77 6.00 18.91 -7.34
C PHE A 77 7.20 19.50 -8.10
N ALA A 78 8.31 18.78 -8.21
CA ALA A 78 9.48 19.26 -8.96
C ALA A 78 9.20 19.36 -10.47
N GLY A 79 8.26 18.56 -10.99
CA GLY A 79 7.83 18.60 -12.38
C GLY A 79 6.75 19.64 -12.71
N GLU A 80 6.23 20.35 -11.70
CA GLU A 80 5.16 21.33 -11.92
C GLU A 80 5.66 22.69 -12.41
N GLU A 81 4.82 23.38 -13.21
CA GLU A 81 5.11 24.72 -13.68
C GLU A 81 4.64 25.80 -12.69
N PRO A 82 5.51 26.71 -12.21
CA PRO A 82 5.14 27.83 -11.35
C PRO A 82 4.58 29.01 -12.16
N TYR A 83 3.40 28.83 -12.76
CA TYR A 83 2.79 29.78 -13.70
C TYR A 83 2.43 31.14 -13.09
N ASP A 84 2.32 31.22 -11.76
CA ASP A 84 2.22 32.47 -11.01
C ASP A 84 2.95 32.37 -9.66
N ASP A 85 3.05 33.49 -8.95
CA ASP A 85 3.78 33.56 -7.69
C ASP A 85 3.11 32.78 -6.55
N ALA A 86 1.78 32.61 -6.60
CA ALA A 86 1.07 31.81 -5.59
C ALA A 86 1.39 30.33 -5.79
N ARG A 87 1.33 29.84 -7.03
CA ARG A 87 1.68 28.46 -7.35
C ARG A 87 3.16 28.17 -7.06
N ARG A 88 4.05 29.13 -7.32
CA ARG A 88 5.47 28.99 -6.95
C ARG A 88 5.63 28.76 -5.45
N ALA A 89 4.95 29.55 -4.62
CA ALA A 89 5.02 29.40 -3.17
C ALA A 89 4.47 28.04 -2.69
N ASP A 90 3.37 27.57 -3.28
CA ASP A 90 2.81 26.24 -2.97
C ASP A 90 3.79 25.11 -3.31
N ILE A 91 4.44 25.17 -4.49
CA ILE A 91 5.43 24.17 -4.92
C ILE A 91 6.63 24.17 -3.97
N GLU A 92 7.19 25.35 -3.67
CA GLU A 92 8.33 25.49 -2.76
C GLU A 92 8.01 24.97 -1.35
N GLN A 93 6.81 25.25 -0.85
CA GLN A 93 6.33 24.73 0.43
C GLN A 93 6.25 23.21 0.40
N ALA A 94 5.63 22.62 -0.63
CA ALA A 94 5.50 21.18 -0.75
C ALA A 94 6.85 20.47 -0.82
N LEU A 95 7.80 20.99 -1.62
CA LEU A 95 9.16 20.43 -1.72
C LEU A 95 9.90 20.47 -0.36
N THR A 96 9.67 21.53 0.42
CA THR A 96 10.24 21.67 1.77
C THR A 96 9.59 20.71 2.76
N GLU A 97 8.26 20.61 2.79
CA GLU A 97 7.52 19.73 3.69
C GLU A 97 7.83 18.24 3.43
N LEU A 98 7.99 17.88 2.15
CA LEU A 98 8.42 16.55 1.73
C LEU A 98 9.91 16.30 1.94
N ARG A 99 10.70 17.30 2.34
CA ARG A 99 12.16 17.20 2.56
C ARG A 99 12.90 16.64 1.34
N CYS A 100 12.55 17.14 0.15
CA CYS A 100 13.10 16.62 -1.09
C CYS A 100 14.63 16.82 -1.22
N ASP A 101 15.19 17.78 -0.48
CA ASP A 101 16.63 18.00 -0.34
C ASP A 101 17.39 16.80 0.25
N THR A 102 16.72 15.96 1.04
CA THR A 102 17.31 14.76 1.65
C THR A 102 16.93 13.46 0.95
N LEU A 103 16.09 13.50 -0.09
CA LEU A 103 15.51 12.31 -0.71
C LEU A 103 16.57 11.34 -1.24
N ALA A 104 17.58 11.84 -1.96
CA ALA A 104 18.65 11.00 -2.54
C ALA A 104 19.47 10.28 -1.44
N LYS A 105 19.75 10.98 -0.34
CA LYS A 105 20.48 10.40 0.80
C LYS A 105 19.65 9.33 1.50
N ASP A 106 18.37 9.59 1.72
CA ASP A 106 17.47 8.63 2.37
C ASP A 106 17.25 7.40 1.46
N ALA A 107 17.17 7.59 0.14
CA ALA A 107 17.13 6.48 -0.82
C ALA A 107 18.39 5.63 -0.81
N ALA A 108 19.58 6.24 -0.72
CA ALA A 108 20.83 5.50 -0.57
C ALA A 108 20.88 4.69 0.74
N PHE A 109 20.33 5.23 1.83
CA PHE A 109 20.23 4.52 3.10
C PHE A 109 19.32 3.29 3.00
N GLU A 110 18.12 3.43 2.43
CA GLU A 110 17.22 2.29 2.23
C GLU A 110 17.79 1.27 1.24
N ARG A 111 18.50 1.73 0.20
CA ARG A 111 19.20 0.85 -0.74
C ARG A 111 20.21 -0.06 -0.03
N ALA A 112 20.98 0.48 0.91
CA ALA A 112 21.90 -0.31 1.73
C ALA A 112 21.16 -1.25 2.70
N ARG A 113 20.06 -0.78 3.32
CA ARG A 113 19.26 -1.59 4.24
C ARG A 113 18.69 -2.85 3.58
N PHE A 114 18.31 -2.75 2.30
CA PHE A 114 17.72 -3.85 1.52
C PHE A 114 18.70 -4.52 0.55
N GLU A 115 20.01 -4.42 0.79
CA GLU A 115 21.04 -5.11 0.00
C GLU A 115 20.81 -6.64 0.06
N GLY A 116 20.33 -7.23 -1.04
CA GLY A 116 19.94 -8.65 -1.10
C GLY A 116 18.43 -8.94 -1.21
N ALA A 117 17.58 -7.90 -1.21
CA ALA A 117 16.16 -8.02 -1.49
C ALA A 117 15.85 -7.41 -2.87
N PRO A 118 15.99 -8.17 -3.98
CA PRO A 118 15.91 -7.62 -5.34
C PRO A 118 14.56 -6.96 -5.64
N GLU A 119 13.46 -7.45 -5.07
CA GLU A 119 12.14 -6.82 -5.22
C GLU A 119 12.06 -5.45 -4.53
N ALA A 120 12.67 -5.30 -3.36
CA ALA A 120 12.75 -4.02 -2.65
C ALA A 120 13.65 -3.03 -3.41
N GLN A 121 14.77 -3.51 -3.97
CA GLN A 121 15.67 -2.71 -4.82
C GLN A 121 14.94 -2.21 -6.07
N ALA A 122 14.23 -3.09 -6.77
CA ALA A 122 13.47 -2.71 -7.96
C ALA A 122 12.38 -1.67 -7.65
N ARG A 123 11.70 -1.79 -6.49
CA ARG A 123 10.72 -0.80 -6.04
C ARG A 123 11.35 0.55 -5.73
N LEU A 124 12.53 0.58 -5.09
CA LEU A 124 13.30 1.80 -4.87
C LEU A 124 13.70 2.46 -6.19
N ASP A 125 14.22 1.67 -7.12
CA ASP A 125 14.68 2.16 -8.43
C ASP A 125 13.52 2.77 -9.22
N GLN A 126 12.35 2.13 -9.20
CA GLN A 126 11.14 2.66 -9.84
C GLN A 126 10.67 3.97 -9.18
N ALA A 127 10.68 4.05 -7.85
CA ALA A 127 10.21 5.24 -7.13
C ALA A 127 11.14 6.44 -7.30
N MET A 128 12.43 6.19 -7.51
CA MET A 128 13.44 7.22 -7.74
C MET A 128 13.62 7.56 -9.23
N ASP A 129 12.91 6.89 -10.13
CA ASP A 129 12.98 7.17 -11.56
C ASP A 129 12.45 8.57 -11.86
N GLY A 130 13.22 9.36 -12.62
CA GLY A 130 12.89 10.75 -12.90
C GLY A 130 13.22 11.76 -11.79
N TRP A 131 13.71 11.32 -10.63
CA TRP A 131 14.27 12.25 -9.64
C TRP A 131 15.68 12.68 -10.03
N SER A 132 15.88 13.99 -10.18
CA SER A 132 17.20 14.63 -10.19
C SER A 132 17.27 15.59 -9.02
N GLU A 133 18.44 15.68 -8.37
CA GLU A 133 18.63 16.68 -7.31
C GLU A 133 18.27 18.09 -7.82
N PRO A 134 17.47 18.86 -7.07
CA PRO A 134 17.02 20.20 -7.46
C PRO A 134 18.16 21.23 -7.45
#